data_AF-A0A535I7R1-F1
#
_entry.id   AF-A0A535I7R1-F1
#
_cell.length_a   1.000
_cell.length_b   1.000
_cell.length_c   1.000
_cell.angle_alpha   90.00
_cell.angle_beta   90.00
_cell.angle_gamma   90.00
#
_symmetry.space_group_name_H-M   'P 1'
#
loop_
_entity.id
_entity.type
_entity.pdbx_description
1 polymer ?
#
loop_
_entity_poly.entity_id
_entity_poly.type
_entity_poly.pdbx_seq_one_letter_code
_entity_poly.pdbx_strand_id
1 'polypeptide(L)'
;MADTWSEGQPEGGFVTPPPNRLEPRRGFGKVWREQLGGATAKIGFATAAEQGLSGQVQNFEQGLALHDARDIVRVLLNNGKWE
;
A
#
# COMPACT_ATOMS: atom_id res chain seq x y z
N MET A 1 6.55 -3.72 -8.31
CA MET A 1 6.08 -2.39 -7.88
C MET A 1 6.90 -2.01 -6.67
N ALA A 2 7.57 -0.87 -6.70
CA ALA A 2 8.40 -0.41 -5.58
C ALA A 2 7.94 0.99 -5.17
N ASP A 3 7.94 1.24 -3.87
CA ASP A 3 7.81 2.58 -3.30
C ASP A 3 9.13 3.33 -3.53
N THR A 4 9.05 4.49 -4.17
CA THR A 4 10.19 5.37 -4.46
C THR A 4 10.00 6.77 -3.85
N TRP A 5 9.05 6.90 -2.92
CA TRP A 5 8.85 8.13 -2.19
C TRP A 5 9.99 8.33 -1.18
N SER A 6 10.39 9.58 -0.96
CA SER A 6 11.40 9.96 0.02
C SER A 6 10.97 11.21 0.76
N GLU A 7 11.45 11.38 1.99
CA GLU A 7 11.19 12.59 2.77
C GLU A 7 11.57 13.84 1.97
N GLY A 8 10.66 14.83 1.96
CA GLY A 8 10.76 16.05 1.14
C GLY A 8 9.97 16.02 -0.17
N GLN A 9 9.52 14.84 -0.63
CA GLN A 9 8.56 14.77 -1.75
C GLN A 9 7.14 15.11 -1.26
N PRO A 10 6.26 15.66 -2.13
CA PRO A 10 4.87 15.91 -1.77
C PRO A 10 4.19 14.63 -1.26
N GLU A 11 3.52 14.72 -0.12
CA GLU A 11 2.81 13.58 0.45
C GLU A 11 1.53 13.25 -0.31
N GLY A 12 0.93 14.20 -1.02
CA GLY A 12 -0.35 14.06 -1.72
C GLY A 12 -0.85 15.44 -2.15
N GLY A 13 -2.16 15.56 -2.40
CA GLY A 13 -2.81 16.79 -2.84
C GLY A 13 -2.91 16.91 -4.36
N PHE A 14 -2.81 15.80 -5.10
CA PHE A 14 -2.85 15.82 -6.56
C PHE A 14 -4.27 15.61 -7.09
N VAL A 15 -5.15 15.00 -6.29
CA VAL A 15 -6.52 14.67 -6.70
C VAL A 15 -7.48 14.94 -5.54
N THR A 16 -8.61 15.57 -5.84
CA THR A 16 -9.68 15.78 -4.86
C THR A 16 -10.49 14.51 -4.65
N PRO A 17 -10.51 13.90 -3.45
CA PRO A 17 -11.31 12.72 -3.19
C PRO A 17 -12.81 13.08 -3.09
N PRO A 18 -13.72 12.13 -3.41
CA PRO A 18 -15.14 12.30 -3.14
C PRO A 18 -15.45 12.31 -1.62
N PRO A 19 -16.66 12.70 -1.20
CA PRO A 19 -17.04 12.68 0.21
C PRO A 19 -16.77 11.33 0.88
N ASN A 20 -16.28 11.36 2.13
CA ASN A 20 -15.93 10.16 2.93
C ASN A 20 -14.84 9.28 2.30
N ARG A 21 -13.95 9.87 1.49
CA ARG A 21 -12.74 9.23 0.97
C ARG A 21 -11.52 10.12 1.17
N LEU A 22 -10.36 9.51 1.10
CA LEU A 22 -9.07 10.17 1.23
C LEU A 22 -8.21 9.86 0.00
N GLU A 23 -7.39 10.81 -0.42
CA GLU A 23 -6.30 10.52 -1.36
C GLU A 23 -5.22 9.71 -0.62
N PRO A 24 -4.81 8.54 -1.13
CA PRO A 24 -3.61 7.84 -0.67
C PRO A 24 -2.37 8.77 -0.67
N ARG A 25 -1.53 8.69 0.37
CA ARG A 25 -0.42 9.63 0.58
C ARG A 25 0.95 8.93 0.56
N ARG A 26 2.03 9.69 0.63
CA ARG A 26 3.44 9.23 0.77
C ARG A 26 3.75 8.06 -0.18
N GLY A 27 4.30 6.97 0.36
CA GLY A 27 4.81 5.84 -0.39
C GLY A 27 3.74 5.08 -1.14
N PHE A 28 2.74 4.57 -0.40
CA PHE A 28 1.62 3.86 -1.03
C PHE A 28 0.87 4.78 -2.01
N GLY A 29 0.67 6.04 -1.66
CA GLY A 29 0.01 7.03 -2.49
C GLY A 29 0.76 7.36 -3.79
N LYS A 30 2.09 7.36 -3.76
CA LYS A 30 2.90 7.47 -4.96
C LYS A 30 2.70 6.27 -5.87
N VAL A 31 2.78 5.04 -5.33
CA VAL A 31 2.49 3.81 -6.10
C VAL A 31 1.06 3.83 -6.65
N TRP A 32 0.09 4.24 -5.84
CA TRP A 32 -1.31 4.36 -6.24
C TRP A 32 -1.49 5.31 -7.42
N ARG A 33 -0.91 6.52 -7.38
CA ARG A 33 -1.00 7.49 -8.49
C ARG A 33 -0.23 7.04 -9.73
N GLU A 34 1.02 6.62 -9.56
CA GLU A 34 1.95 6.45 -10.69
C GLU A 34 1.90 5.06 -11.33
N GLN A 35 1.53 4.02 -10.57
CA GLN A 35 1.60 2.62 -11.03
C GLN A 35 0.22 1.96 -11.12
N LEU A 36 -0.75 2.37 -10.31
CA LEU A 36 -2.09 1.73 -10.28
C LEU A 36 -3.17 2.51 -11.03
N GLY A 37 -2.90 3.74 -11.46
CA GLY A 37 -3.84 4.59 -12.20
C GLY A 37 -4.56 5.65 -11.35
N GLY A 38 -4.19 5.82 -10.08
CA GLY A 38 -4.76 6.85 -9.21
C GLY A 38 -6.27 6.72 -9.06
N ALA A 39 -7.01 7.79 -9.36
CA ALA A 39 -8.47 7.82 -9.26
C ALA A 39 -9.19 6.76 -10.11
N THR A 40 -8.55 6.24 -11.17
CA THR A 40 -9.11 5.19 -12.04
C THR A 40 -8.63 3.79 -11.67
N ALA A 41 -7.78 3.66 -10.64
CA ALA A 41 -7.33 2.36 -10.14
C ALA A 41 -8.53 1.52 -9.68
N LYS A 42 -8.49 0.20 -9.93
CA LYS A 42 -9.56 -0.74 -9.50
C LYS A 42 -9.83 -0.69 -7.99
N ILE A 43 -8.82 -0.36 -7.20
CA ILE A 43 -8.92 -0.24 -5.73
C ILE A 43 -9.53 1.09 -5.27
N GLY A 44 -9.63 2.10 -6.16
CA GLY A 44 -10.22 3.40 -5.87
C GLY A 44 -9.45 4.24 -4.85
N PHE A 45 -10.15 5.21 -4.24
CA PHE A 45 -9.61 6.07 -3.17
C PHE A 45 -9.55 5.36 -1.81
N ALA A 46 -8.69 5.83 -0.91
CA ALA A 46 -8.58 5.29 0.43
C ALA A 46 -9.85 5.55 1.24
N THR A 47 -10.23 4.58 2.08
CA THR A 47 -11.34 4.67 3.03
C THR A 47 -10.89 5.07 4.44
N ALA A 48 -9.58 5.04 4.70
CA ALA A 48 -8.95 5.42 5.95
C ALA A 48 -7.57 6.04 5.69
N ALA A 49 -7.05 6.78 6.68
CA ALA A 49 -5.69 7.32 6.59
C ALA A 49 -4.66 6.19 6.53
N GLU A 50 -3.57 6.42 5.79
CA GLU A 50 -2.46 5.48 5.72
C GLU A 50 -1.84 5.28 7.10
N GLN A 51 -1.55 4.02 7.42
CA GLN A 51 -0.94 3.63 8.68
C GLN A 51 0.35 2.87 8.40
N GLY A 52 1.44 3.32 9.02
CA GLY A 52 2.66 2.53 9.08
C GLY A 52 2.44 1.32 9.97
N LEU A 53 2.86 0.14 9.52
CA LEU A 53 2.84 -1.08 10.30
C LEU A 53 4.28 -1.53 10.51
N SER A 54 4.67 -1.74 11.77
CA SER A 54 5.91 -2.45 12.08
C SER A 54 5.67 -3.94 11.92
N GLY A 55 6.60 -4.62 11.26
CA GLY A 55 6.52 -6.04 11.02
C GLY A 55 7.79 -6.57 10.36
N GLN A 56 7.82 -7.88 10.18
CA GLN A 56 8.89 -8.57 9.47
C GLN A 56 8.34 -9.12 8.16
N VAL A 57 9.16 -9.00 7.12
CA VAL A 57 8.92 -9.64 5.83
C VAL A 57 9.97 -10.70 5.65
N GLN A 58 9.54 -11.94 5.47
CA GLN A 58 10.44 -13.06 5.18
C GLN A 58 10.09 -13.64 3.81
N ASN A 59 11.08 -13.64 2.91
CA ASN A 59 10.94 -14.24 1.59
C ASN A 59 11.14 -15.76 1.68
N PHE A 60 10.36 -16.50 0.91
CA PHE A 60 10.45 -17.94 0.71
C PHE A 60 10.47 -18.25 -0.79
N GLU A 61 10.82 -19.49 -1.16
CA GLU A 61 10.87 -19.89 -2.58
C GLU A 61 9.51 -19.76 -3.29
N GLN A 62 8.40 -20.00 -2.57
CA GLN A 62 7.05 -20.03 -3.12
C GLN A 62 6.18 -18.83 -2.71
N GLY A 63 6.76 -17.80 -2.09
CA GLY A 63 6.02 -16.62 -1.64
C GLY A 63 6.76 -15.78 -0.61
N LEU A 64 6.00 -15.02 0.18
CA LEU A 64 6.52 -14.26 1.32
C LEU A 64 5.58 -14.39 2.51
N ALA A 65 6.14 -14.33 3.71
CA ALA A 65 5.39 -14.20 4.95
C ALA A 65 5.51 -12.76 5.47
N LEU A 66 4.38 -12.20 5.89
CA LEU A 66 4.26 -10.94 6.60
C LEU A 66 3.90 -11.27 8.05
N HIS A 67 4.75 -10.87 8.98
CA HIS A 67 4.48 -10.97 10.41
C HIS A 67 4.32 -9.56 10.97
N ASP A 68 3.14 -9.23 11.49
CA ASP A 68 2.88 -7.89 12.02
C ASP A 68 3.17 -7.77 13.52
N ALA A 69 3.21 -6.52 14.02
CA ALA A 69 3.40 -6.23 15.44
C ALA A 69 2.28 -6.77 16.37
N ARG A 70 1.20 -7.34 15.82
CA ARG A 70 0.10 -7.97 16.56
C ARG A 70 0.24 -9.49 16.60
N ASP A 71 1.39 -10.01 16.19
CA ASP A 71 1.71 -11.43 16.10
C ASP A 71 0.88 -12.20 15.07
N ILE A 72 0.30 -11.50 14.08
CA ILE A 72 -0.43 -12.12 12.98
C ILE A 72 0.55 -12.40 11.85
N VAL A 73 0.57 -13.65 11.38
CA VAL A 73 1.30 -14.06 10.19
C VAL A 73 0.32 -14.23 9.03
N ARG A 74 0.62 -13.61 7.88
CA ARG A 74 -0.07 -13.82 6.61
C ARG A 74 0.93 -14.21 5.54
N VAL A 75 0.59 -15.21 4.73
CA VAL A 75 1.44 -15.67 3.63
C VAL A 75 0.84 -15.23 2.30
N LEU A 76 1.66 -14.59 1.46
CA LEU A 76 1.34 -14.33 0.07
C LEU A 76 2.11 -15.33 -0.79
N LEU A 77 1.39 -16.27 -1.39
CA LEU A 77 1.93 -17.23 -2.34
C LEU A 77 2.21 -16.54 -3.69
N ASN A 78 3.19 -17.06 -4.45
CA ASN A 78 3.55 -16.53 -5.77
C ASN A 78 2.40 -16.53 -6.79
N ASN A 79 1.36 -17.36 -6.56
CA ASN A 79 0.14 -17.38 -7.36
C ASN A 79 -0.87 -16.28 -6.98
N GLY A 80 -0.53 -15.41 -6.02
CA GLY A 80 -1.36 -14.30 -5.56
C GLY A 80 -2.39 -14.65 -4.47
N LYS A 81 -2.42 -15.90 -4.00
CA LYS A 81 -3.31 -16.33 -2.91
C LYS A 81 -2.74 -15.91 -1.56
N TRP A 82 -3.62 -15.45 -0.67
CA TRP A 82 -3.34 -15.19 0.73
C TRP A 82 -3.76 -16.36 1.62
N GLU A 83 -2.95 -16.69 2.62
CA GLU A 83 -3.23 -17.63 3.71
C GLU A 83 -2.96 -16.99 5.08
#